data_AF-A0A3D4XJ25-F1
#
_entry.id   AF-A0A3D4XJ25-F1
#
_cell.length_a   1.000
_cell.length_b   1.000
_cell.length_c   1.000
_cell.angle_alpha   90.00
_cell.angle_beta   90.00
_cell.angle_gamma   90.00
#
_symmetry.space_group_name_H-M   'P 1'
#
loop_
_entity.id
_entity.type
_entity.pdbx_description
1 polymer ?
#
loop_
_entity_poly.entity_id
_entity_poly.type
_entity_poly.pdbx_seq_one_letter_code
_entity_poly.pdbx_strand_id
1 'polypeptide(L)' 'MKPTPEHNQRIARMTFASVYPHYIAKVICGYRIEEIEDPLTKQVRYLDKLVEELAKGRKIEKILRTS' A
#
# COMPACT_ATOMS: atom_id res chain seq x y z
N MET A 1 10.10 4.26 -17.50
CA MET A 1 10.24 5.67 -17.05
C MET A 1 10.39 5.64 -15.54
N LYS A 2 11.45 6.25 -14.98
CA LYS A 2 11.62 6.31 -13.52
C LYS A 2 10.81 7.51 -12.99
N PRO A 3 9.99 7.34 -11.95
CA PRO A 3 9.18 8.42 -11.40
C PRO A 3 10.08 9.51 -10.78
N THR A 4 9.63 10.77 -10.81
CA THR A 4 10.39 11.89 -10.23
C THR A 4 10.12 12.03 -8.72
N PRO A 5 11.05 12.63 -7.96
CA PRO A 5 10.86 12.86 -6.52
C PRO A 5 9.57 13.65 -6.20
N GLU A 6 9.20 14.63 -7.03
CA GLU A 6 7.98 15.42 -6.87
C GLU A 6 6.72 14.56 -7.11
N HIS A 7 6.79 13.66 -8.09
CA HIS A 7 5.71 12.72 -8.38
C HIS A 7 5.46 11.80 -7.19
N ASN A 8 6.53 11.29 -6.57
CA ASN A 8 6.46 10.46 -5.37
C ASN A 8 5.85 11.21 -4.19
N GLN A 9 6.27 12.47 -3.97
CA GLN A 9 5.69 13.32 -2.92
C GLN A 9 4.21 13.60 -3.14
N ARG A 10 3.78 13.81 -4.39
CA ARG A 10 2.37 14.05 -4.70
C ARG A 10 1.51 12.85 -4.35
N ILE A 11 1.98 11.64 -4.67
CA ILE A 11 1.30 10.39 -4.31
C ILE A 11 1.28 10.21 -2.79
N ALA A 12 2.40 10.48 -2.10
CA ALA A 12 2.47 10.38 -0.64
C ALA A 12 1.55 11.37 0.09
N ARG A 13 1.21 12.52 -0.51
CA ARG A 13 0.28 13.51 0.03
C ARG A 13 -1.19 13.18 -0.19
N MET A 14 -1.52 12.16 -0.96
CA MET A 14 -2.92 11.76 -1.16
C MET A 14 -3.51 11.21 0.14
N THR A 15 -4.75 11.57 0.46
CA THR A 15 -5.48 11.12 1.67
C THR A 15 -5.48 9.60 1.83
N PHE A 16 -5.47 8.88 0.71
CA PHE A 16 -5.41 7.43 0.69
C PHE A 16 -4.05 6.87 1.18
N ALA A 17 -2.95 7.55 0.89
CA ALA A 17 -1.59 7.10 1.21
C ALA A 17 -1.21 7.28 2.69
N SER A 18 -1.86 8.19 3.42
CA SER A 18 -1.60 8.41 4.84
C SER A 18 -2.26 7.38 5.77
N VAL A 19 -3.29 6.69 5.29
CA VAL A 19 -4.06 5.73 6.10
C VAL A 19 -3.57 4.29 5.89
N TYR A 20 -3.14 3.94 4.67
CA TYR A 20 -2.84 2.55 4.29
C TYR A 20 -1.60 1.85 4.88
N PRO A 21 -0.46 2.54 5.13
CA PRO A 21 0.80 1.87 5.51
C PRO A 21 0.71 1.06 6.81
N HIS A 22 -0.26 1.37 7.66
CA HIS A 22 -0.36 0.83 9.02
C HIS A 22 -1.20 -0.45 9.13
N TYR A 23 -1.99 -0.82 8.10
CA TYR A 23 -3.07 -1.79 8.27
C TYR A 23 -2.94 -3.09 7.47
N ILE A 24 -1.94 -3.20 6.59
CA ILE A 24 -1.76 -4.37 5.72
C ILE A 24 -0.52 -5.19 6.12
N ALA A 25 -0.65 -6.52 6.00
CA ALA A 25 0.33 -7.52 6.41
C ALA A 25 1.75 -7.29 5.86
N LYS A 26 2.77 -7.76 6.59
CA LYS A 26 4.21 -7.59 6.28
C LYS A 26 4.67 -8.19 4.94
N VAL A 27 3.88 -9.07 4.32
CA VAL A 27 4.22 -9.76 3.06
C VAL A 27 3.10 -9.54 2.04
N ILE A 28 3.47 -9.07 0.84
CA ILE A 28 2.57 -8.84 -0.29
C ILE A 28 3.13 -9.56 -1.52
N CYS A 29 2.32 -10.40 -2.16
CA CYS A 29 2.67 -11.13 -3.39
C CYS A 29 4.04 -11.85 -3.34
N GLY A 30 4.42 -12.39 -2.17
CA GLY A 30 5.70 -13.10 -1.98
C GLY A 30 6.89 -12.24 -1.57
N TYR A 31 6.74 -10.91 -1.52
CA TYR A 31 7.77 -9.98 -1.09
C TYR A 31 7.48 -9.42 0.30
N ARG A 32 8.52 -9.28 1.13
CA ARG A 32 8.41 -8.56 2.40
C ARG A 32 8.42 -7.06 2.14
N ILE A 33 7.46 -6.35 2.70
CA ILE A 33 7.36 -4.90 2.53
C ILE A 33 8.55 -4.15 3.14
N GLU A 34 9.20 -4.75 4.13
CA GLU A 34 10.43 -4.22 4.74
C GLU A 34 11.63 -4.26 3.80
N GLU A 35 11.63 -5.11 2.78
CA GLU A 35 12.70 -5.23 1.77
C GLU A 35 12.50 -4.28 0.59
N ILE A 36 11.36 -3.60 0.49
CA ILE A 36 11.08 -2.62 -0.55
C ILE A 36 11.67 -1.27 -0.13
N GLU A 37 12.82 -0.91 -0.72
CA GLU A 37 13.51 0.36 -0.46
C GLU A 37 12.76 1.57 -1.05
N ASP A 38 12.20 1.43 -2.26
CA ASP A 38 11.52 2.53 -2.93
C ASP A 38 10.15 2.82 -2.28
N PRO A 39 9.95 4.02 -1.68
CA PRO A 39 8.73 4.34 -0.95
C PRO A 39 7.49 4.35 -1.84
N LEU A 40 7.62 4.72 -3.12
CA LEU A 40 6.50 4.68 -4.06
C LEU A 40 6.09 3.24 -4.36
N THR A 41 7.06 2.38 -4.68
CA THR A 41 6.82 0.95 -4.94
C THR A 41 6.15 0.30 -3.73
N LYS A 42 6.57 0.65 -2.53
CA LYS A 42 5.95 0.19 -1.28
C LYS A 42 4.48 0.60 -1.18
N GLN A 43 4.15 1.87 -1.46
CA GLN A 43 2.77 2.37 -1.50
C GLN A 43 1.91 1.65 -2.56
N VAL A 44 2.46 1.42 -3.75
CA VAL A 44 1.76 0.69 -4.83
C VAL A 44 1.46 -0.75 -4.41
N ARG A 45 2.40 -1.45 -3.75
CA ARG A 45 2.16 -2.82 -3.27
C ARG A 45 1.07 -2.89 -2.21
N TYR A 46 1.00 -1.92 -1.30
CA TYR A 46 -0.12 -1.84 -0.36
C TYR A 46 -1.47 -1.75 -1.07
N LEU A 47 -1.55 -1.00 -2.18
CA LEU A 47 -2.75 -0.91 -3.00
C LEU A 47 -3.07 -2.23 -3.71
N ASP A 48 -2.08 -2.92 -4.29
CA ASP A 48 -2.27 -4.24 -4.91
C ASP A 48 -2.92 -5.23 -3.91
N LYS A 49 -2.40 -5.25 -2.68
CA LYS A 49 -2.91 -6.14 -1.63
C LYS A 49 -4.34 -5.80 -1.24
N LEU A 50 -4.69 -4.52 -1.17
CA LEU A 50 -6.07 -4.12 -0.92
C LEU A 50 -6.99 -4.68 -2.00
N VAL A 51 -6.66 -4.44 -3.26
CA VAL A 51 -7.49 -4.82 -4.39
C VAL A 51 -7.68 -6.34 -4.40
N GLU A 52 -6.65 -7.10 -4.09
CA GLU A 52 -6.72 -8.56 -3.92
C GLU A 52 -7.74 -8.96 -2.82
N GLU A 53 -7.69 -8.32 -1.65
CA GLU A 53 -8.58 -8.66 -0.54
C GLU A 53 -10.03 -8.22 -0.79
N LEU A 54 -10.23 -7.09 -1.47
CA LEU A 54 -11.56 -6.65 -1.92
C LEU A 54 -12.12 -7.60 -2.99
N ALA A 55 -11.29 -8.05 -3.94
CA ALA A 55 -11.68 -9.03 -4.95
C ALA A 55 -12.05 -10.39 -4.33
N LYS A 56 -11.42 -10.75 -3.20
CA LYS A 56 -11.79 -11.91 -2.38
C LYS A 56 -13.08 -11.71 -1.57
N GLY A 57 -13.76 -10.58 -1.72
CA GLY A 57 -15.01 -10.27 -1.04
C GLY A 57 -14.84 -9.93 0.44
N ARG A 58 -13.64 -9.61 0.91
CA ARG A 58 -13.46 -9.16 2.30
C ARG A 58 -13.96 -7.74 2.44
N LYS A 59 -14.73 -7.52 3.51
CA LYS A 59 -15.18 -6.18 3.89
C LYS A 59 -13.99 -5.31 4.27
N ILE A 60 -14.03 -4.05 3.85
CA ILE A 60 -12.94 -3.10 4.08
C ILE A 60 -12.63 -2.91 5.57
N GLU A 61 -13.63 -3.00 6.45
CA GLU A 61 -13.44 -2.91 7.90
C GLU A 61 -12.64 -4.10 8.49
N LYS A 62 -12.60 -5.24 7.80
CA LYS A 62 -11.76 -6.39 8.19
C LYS A 62 -10.36 -6.32 7.60
N ILE A 63 -10.18 -5.59 6.51
CA ILE A 63 -8.88 -5.40 5.83
C ILE A 63 -8.10 -4.28 6.50
N LEU A 64 -8.79 -3.16 6.80
CA LEU A 64 -8.28 -2.08 7.61
C LEU A 64 -8.32 -2.55 9.07
N ARG A 65 -7.19 -2.97 9.63
CA ARG A 65 -7.09 -3.29 11.06
C ARG A 65 -7.20 -2.00 11.89
N THR A 66 -8.41 -1.47 12.04
CA THR A 66 -8.66 -0.32 12.92
C THR A 66 -8.16 -0.68 14.33
N SER A 67 -7.11 0.01 14.79
CA SER A 67 -6.79 0.10 16.22
C SER A 67 -7.74 1.08 16.88
#